data_AF-A0A522DNF1-F1
#
_entry.id   AF-A0A522DNF1-F1
#
_cell.length_a   1.000
_cell.length_b   1.000
_cell.length_c   1.000
_cell.angle_alpha   90.00
_cell.angle_beta   90.00
_cell.angle_gamma   90.00
#
_symmetry.space_group_name_H-M   'P 1'
#
loop_
_entity.id
_entity.type
_entity.pdbx_description
1 polymer ?
#
loop_
_entity_poly.entity_id
_entity_poly.type
_entity_poly.pdbx_seq_one_letter_code
_entity_poly.pdbx_strand_id
1 'polypeptide(L)'
;MNISEFDSVINGIMTDLGMDGDDVDRRKSFFCLNEQDAIALKALHEPFTRDLQQRFTDAFYAHLQSFDGTRELLRDDDMVERLKRSQSVYFNKLTAGDYGIEYVQDRLRVGVAHERMGLSPHLYIGAYCQYLSSLLPEVWNLLSDQPERFIATWQALQKLVLFDISLAMETYLYVACQRVRTEHDLSEQARREAQSHAEQLQRQEIEIQHLSTMLGLPSTTRTAHLIGIKSLHDGHPEIFDTLSARYEQLLDLAVDTVKYKTESKLDTDLRAFANHLGILKASPRDLVEVHSLVLKKKLADSSSLPQLYLEEGRLMVFEILGYLTSFYRNYYLRPREAAGNDKLAAYPVNEA
;
A
#
# COMPACT_ATOMS: atom_id res chain seq x y z
N MET A 1 -3.69 -8.26 26.25
CA MET A 1 -2.42 -8.85 26.71
C MET A 1 -2.38 -8.67 28.21
N ASN A 2 -2.34 -9.77 28.96
CA ASN A 2 -2.19 -9.72 30.43
C ASN A 2 -0.74 -9.30 30.77
N ILE A 3 -0.49 -8.74 31.96
CA ILE A 3 0.84 -8.32 32.44
C ILE A 3 1.86 -9.47 32.30
N SER A 4 1.46 -10.69 32.64
CA SER A 4 2.28 -11.90 32.52
C SER A 4 2.68 -12.25 31.07
N GLU A 5 1.82 -12.00 30.08
CA GLU A 5 2.19 -12.20 28.67
C GLU A 5 3.20 -11.14 28.21
N PHE A 6 3.02 -9.89 28.67
CA PHE A 6 3.93 -8.81 28.34
C PHE A 6 5.32 -9.08 28.91
N ASP A 7 5.41 -9.57 30.14
CA ASP A 7 6.68 -9.95 30.77
C ASP A 7 7.39 -11.09 30.03
N SER A 8 6.64 -12.08 29.55
CA SER A 8 7.19 -13.14 28.70
C SER A 8 7.76 -12.60 27.39
N VAL A 9 7.09 -11.62 26.76
CA VAL A 9 7.57 -10.98 25.54
C VAL A 9 8.87 -10.23 25.81
N ILE A 10 8.93 -9.42 26.88
CA ILE A 10 10.14 -8.67 27.22
C ILE A 10 11.32 -9.60 27.52
N ASN A 11 11.10 -10.68 28.28
CA ASN A 11 12.14 -11.66 28.55
C ASN A 11 12.65 -12.36 27.27
N GLY A 12 11.75 -12.63 26.32
CA GLY A 12 12.12 -13.14 24.99
C GLY A 12 12.98 -12.15 24.22
N ILE A 13 12.59 -10.87 24.19
CA ILE A 13 13.37 -9.79 23.56
C ILE A 13 14.76 -9.69 24.18
N MET A 14 14.85 -9.71 25.51
CA MET A 14 16.14 -9.66 26.21
C MET A 14 17.03 -10.84 25.85
N THR A 15 16.46 -12.03 25.74
CA THR A 15 17.19 -13.24 25.34
C THR A 15 17.73 -13.10 23.90
N ASP A 16 16.89 -12.65 22.97
CA ASP A 16 17.27 -12.48 21.57
C ASP A 16 18.32 -11.39 21.36
N LEU A 17 18.27 -10.33 22.19
CA LEU A 17 19.24 -9.25 22.19
C LEU A 17 20.50 -9.56 23.02
N GLY A 18 20.54 -10.71 23.71
CA GLY A 18 21.64 -11.07 24.61
C GLY A 18 21.81 -10.14 25.80
N MET A 19 20.72 -9.50 26.26
CA MET A 19 20.71 -8.58 27.39
C MET A 19 20.53 -9.33 28.71
N ASP A 20 21.63 -9.76 29.31
CA ASP A 20 21.69 -10.26 30.68
C ASP A 20 22.21 -9.18 31.66
N GLY A 21 22.37 -9.54 32.93
CA GLY A 21 22.88 -8.61 33.95
C GLY A 21 24.27 -8.06 33.62
N ASP A 22 25.16 -8.91 33.09
CA ASP A 22 26.53 -8.53 32.74
C ASP A 22 26.54 -7.59 31.52
N ASP A 23 25.64 -7.79 30.55
CA ASP A 23 25.44 -6.87 29.43
C ASP A 23 24.89 -5.52 29.90
N VAL A 24 23.91 -5.51 30.81
CA VAL A 24 23.38 -4.29 31.40
C VAL A 24 24.48 -3.48 32.11
N ASP A 25 25.35 -4.15 32.88
CA ASP A 25 26.46 -3.49 33.55
C ASP A 25 27.52 -2.96 32.56
N ARG A 26 27.81 -3.70 31.49
CA ARG A 26 28.68 -3.23 30.39
C ARG A 26 28.10 -2.00 29.70
N ARG A 27 26.80 -1.99 29.41
CA ARG A 27 26.13 -0.84 28.78
C ARG A 27 26.12 0.37 29.71
N LYS A 28 25.77 0.22 30.99
CA LYS A 28 25.88 1.32 31.97
C LYS A 28 27.30 1.89 32.01
N SER A 29 28.31 1.02 32.01
CA SER A 29 29.72 1.43 31.96
C SER A 29 30.06 2.22 30.69
N PHE A 30 29.55 1.81 29.53
CA PHE A 30 29.72 2.54 28.26
C PHE A 30 29.11 3.95 28.30
N PHE A 31 27.95 4.11 28.94
CA PHE A 31 27.32 5.41 29.17
C PHE A 31 27.92 6.19 30.35
N CYS A 32 29.01 5.69 30.95
CA CYS A 32 29.66 6.28 32.11
C CYS A 32 28.72 6.50 33.30
N LEU A 33 27.70 5.64 33.45
CA LEU A 33 26.77 5.63 34.57
C LEU A 33 27.40 4.88 35.75
N ASN A 34 27.65 5.61 36.83
CA ASN A 34 28.25 5.06 38.04
C ASN A 34 27.39 5.36 39.29
N GLU A 35 27.84 4.89 40.45
CA GLU A 35 27.13 5.06 41.72
C GLU A 35 26.95 6.53 42.12
N GLN A 36 27.90 7.41 41.79
CA GLN A 36 27.76 8.85 42.06
C GLN A 36 26.64 9.48 41.23
N ASP A 37 26.45 9.03 39.98
CA ASP A 37 25.31 9.46 39.16
C ASP A 37 23.99 9.03 39.82
N ALA A 38 23.91 7.79 40.32
CA ALA A 38 22.73 7.29 41.04
C ALA A 38 22.45 8.09 42.33
N ILE A 39 23.48 8.42 43.11
CA ILE A 39 23.37 9.25 44.31
C ILE A 39 22.88 10.66 43.95
N ALA A 40 23.45 11.28 42.92
CA ALA A 40 23.06 12.62 42.48
C ALA A 40 21.59 12.67 42.03
N LEU A 41 21.15 11.68 41.26
CA LEU A 41 19.76 11.55 40.81
C LEU A 41 18.79 11.26 41.96
N LYS A 42 19.18 10.40 42.91
CA LYS A 42 18.38 10.13 44.10
C LYS A 42 18.20 11.36 44.97
N ALA A 43 19.21 12.21 45.04
CA ALA A 43 19.13 13.46 45.78
C ALA A 43 18.20 14.51 45.13
N LEU A 44 17.77 14.29 43.88
CA LEU A 44 16.74 15.08 43.19
C LEU A 44 15.31 14.57 43.47
N HIS A 45 15.16 13.34 43.99
CA HIS A 45 13.85 12.68 44.15
C HIS A 45 12.91 13.45 45.09
N GLU A 46 13.35 13.78 46.31
CA GLU A 46 12.52 14.50 47.28
C GLU A 46 12.28 15.98 46.93
N PRO A 47 13.29 16.77 46.50
CA PRO A 47 13.07 18.17 46.16
C PRO A 47 12.11 18.36 44.97
N PHE A 48 11.99 17.36 44.11
CA PHE A 48 11.09 17.40 42.96
C PHE A 48 9.67 16.98 43.36
N THR A 49 9.01 17.88 44.10
CA THR A 49 7.68 17.69 44.71
C THR A 49 6.61 17.26 43.70
N ARG A 50 5.53 16.65 44.21
CA ARG A 50 4.38 16.23 43.40
C ARG A 50 3.79 17.38 42.57
N ASP A 51 3.69 18.57 43.15
CA ASP A 51 3.13 19.75 42.47
C ASP A 51 4.05 20.19 41.31
N LEU A 52 5.37 20.12 41.52
CA LEU A 52 6.35 20.38 40.47
C LEU A 52 6.27 19.34 39.35
N GLN A 53 6.17 18.05 39.69
CA GLN A 53 5.96 16.98 38.71
C GLN A 53 4.70 17.20 37.88
N GLN A 54 3.59 17.60 38.53
CA GLN A 54 2.32 17.84 37.85
C GLN A 54 2.43 19.01 36.88
N ARG A 55 2.95 20.17 37.33
CA ARG A 55 3.15 21.35 36.48
C ARG A 55 4.04 21.05 35.28
N PHE A 56 5.14 20.35 35.52
CA PHE A 56 6.07 19.92 34.47
C PHE A 56 5.38 19.00 33.46
N THR A 57 4.65 18.00 33.94
CA THR A 57 3.94 17.03 33.10
C THR A 57 2.85 17.71 32.26
N ASP A 58 2.08 18.63 32.85
CA ASP A 58 1.05 19.39 32.13
C ASP A 58 1.66 20.24 31.01
N ALA A 59 2.75 20.96 31.29
CA ALA A 59 3.46 21.75 30.30
C ALA A 59 4.04 20.88 29.16
N PHE A 60 4.57 19.70 29.49
CA PHE A 60 5.10 18.75 28.52
C PHE A 60 4.03 18.27 27.54
N TYR A 61 2.87 17.80 28.03
CA TYR A 61 1.80 17.34 27.14
C TYR A 61 1.13 18.48 26.38
N ALA A 62 1.02 19.68 26.96
CA ALA A 62 0.56 20.87 26.24
C ALA A 62 1.47 21.20 25.06
N HIS A 63 2.80 21.09 25.24
CA HIS A 63 3.75 21.24 24.15
C HIS A 63 3.55 20.16 23.08
N LEU A 64 3.46 18.88 23.46
CA LEU A 64 3.24 17.81 22.48
C LEU A 64 1.92 17.99 21.70
N GLN A 65 0.84 18.43 22.33
CA GLN A 65 -0.43 18.69 21.64
C GLN A 65 -0.36 19.92 20.71
N SER A 66 0.64 20.78 20.84
CA SER A 66 0.80 21.95 19.97
C SER A 66 1.28 21.59 18.56
N PHE A 67 1.85 20.39 18.34
CA PHE A 67 2.32 19.94 17.02
C PHE A 67 1.38 18.90 16.41
N ASP A 68 1.07 19.03 15.12
CA ASP A 68 0.06 18.19 14.43
C ASP A 68 0.36 16.69 14.53
N GLY A 69 1.61 16.28 14.34
CA GLY A 69 2.02 14.87 14.34
C GLY A 69 1.83 14.16 15.69
N THR A 70 2.02 14.87 16.80
CA THR A 70 1.79 14.34 18.16
C THR A 70 0.36 14.59 18.63
N ARG A 71 -0.30 15.66 18.17
CA ARG A 71 -1.71 15.95 18.50
C ARG A 71 -2.64 14.83 18.05
N GLU A 72 -2.40 14.26 16.87
CA GLU A 72 -3.20 13.13 16.37
C GLU A 72 -3.12 11.90 17.28
N LEU A 73 -1.93 11.62 17.82
CA LEU A 73 -1.70 10.53 18.77
C LEU A 73 -2.23 10.85 20.18
N LEU A 74 -2.61 12.09 20.47
CA LEU A 74 -2.99 12.60 21.80
C LEU A 74 -4.41 13.20 21.83
N ARG A 75 -5.33 12.74 20.97
CA ARG A 75 -6.70 13.29 20.86
C ARG A 75 -7.65 12.89 22.01
N ASP A 76 -7.38 11.79 22.68
CA ASP A 76 -8.21 11.29 23.79
C ASP A 76 -7.71 11.86 25.13
N ASP A 77 -8.49 12.74 25.73
CA ASP A 77 -8.16 13.39 27.01
C ASP A 77 -7.98 12.37 28.15
N ASP A 78 -8.76 11.28 28.17
CA ASP A 78 -8.62 10.23 29.19
C ASP A 78 -7.29 9.48 29.00
N MET A 79 -6.87 9.28 27.75
CA MET A 79 -5.56 8.72 27.46
C MET A 79 -4.44 9.67 27.86
N VAL A 80 -4.57 10.97 27.58
CA VAL A 80 -3.58 11.97 28.00
C VAL A 80 -3.42 11.95 29.52
N GLU A 81 -4.51 11.93 30.29
CA GLU A 81 -4.44 11.83 31.75
C GLU A 81 -3.79 10.53 32.24
N ARG A 82 -4.01 9.39 31.57
CA ARG A 82 -3.27 8.15 31.86
C ARG A 82 -1.78 8.30 31.55
N LEU A 83 -1.43 8.93 30.43
CA LEU A 83 -0.04 9.15 30.01
C LEU A 83 0.69 10.09 30.98
N LYS A 84 0.05 11.15 31.45
CA LYS A 84 0.58 12.03 32.50
C LYS A 84 0.95 11.25 33.77
N ARG A 85 0.08 10.34 34.23
CA ARG A 85 0.38 9.47 35.38
C ARG A 85 1.57 8.56 35.10
N SER A 86 1.64 7.96 33.92
CA SER A 86 2.79 7.15 33.51
C SER A 86 4.09 7.97 33.46
N GLN A 87 4.03 9.24 33.05
CA GLN A 87 5.18 10.14 33.05
C GLN A 87 5.68 10.44 34.47
N SER A 88 4.77 10.60 35.45
CA SER A 88 5.16 10.71 36.86
C SER A 88 5.82 9.44 37.38
N VAL A 89 5.30 8.26 37.02
CA VAL A 89 5.95 6.97 37.35
C VAL A 89 7.35 6.89 36.72
N TYR A 90 7.49 7.31 35.47
CA TYR A 90 8.78 7.38 34.79
C TYR A 90 9.77 8.27 35.54
N PHE A 91 9.36 9.48 35.95
CA PHE A 91 10.21 10.41 36.70
C PHE A 91 10.66 9.82 38.04
N ASN A 92 9.74 9.17 38.77
CA ASN A 92 10.06 8.52 40.03
C ASN A 92 11.10 7.41 39.86
N LYS A 93 11.01 6.62 38.78
CA LYS A 93 12.03 5.61 38.46
C LYS A 93 13.35 6.23 38.04
N LEU A 94 13.32 7.32 37.25
CA LEU A 94 14.50 8.06 36.81
C LEU A 94 15.33 8.62 37.99
N THR A 95 14.68 8.90 39.11
CA THR A 95 15.29 9.47 40.33
C THR A 95 15.36 8.46 41.48
N ALA A 96 15.06 7.19 41.27
CA ALA A 96 15.07 6.17 42.33
C ALA A 96 16.49 5.78 42.78
N GLY A 97 17.47 5.90 41.88
CA GLY A 97 18.85 5.48 42.12
C GLY A 97 19.10 3.97 41.99
N ASP A 98 18.15 3.20 41.43
CA ASP A 98 18.32 1.79 41.09
C ASP A 98 18.04 1.57 39.60
N TYR A 99 19.09 1.17 38.88
CA TYR A 99 19.09 0.99 37.42
C TYR A 99 19.52 -0.44 37.06
N GLY A 100 18.97 -1.42 37.78
CA GLY A 100 19.15 -2.85 37.52
C GLY A 100 18.30 -3.42 36.38
N ILE A 101 18.17 -4.75 36.37
CA ILE A 101 17.49 -5.49 35.30
C ILE A 101 16.01 -5.11 35.15
N GLU A 102 15.31 -4.89 36.26
CA GLU A 102 13.89 -4.51 36.26
C GLU A 102 13.67 -3.13 35.63
N TYR A 103 14.59 -2.19 35.90
CA TYR A 103 14.59 -0.87 35.28
C TYR A 103 14.77 -0.98 33.76
N VAL A 104 15.73 -1.81 33.32
CA VAL A 104 15.96 -2.06 31.89
C VAL A 104 14.72 -2.64 31.23
N GLN A 105 14.10 -3.66 31.83
CA GLN A 105 12.86 -4.25 31.31
C GLN A 105 11.77 -3.20 31.10
N ASP A 106 11.61 -2.25 32.03
CA ASP A 106 10.66 -1.16 31.87
C ASP A 106 10.96 -0.26 30.66
N ARG A 107 12.24 -0.01 30.36
CA ARG A 107 12.64 0.78 29.18
C ARG A 107 12.40 0.01 27.87
N LEU A 108 12.57 -1.32 27.88
CA LEU A 108 12.19 -2.14 26.73
C LEU A 108 10.67 -2.11 26.52
N ARG A 109 9.86 -2.18 27.59
CA ARG A 109 8.39 -2.04 27.53
C ARG A 109 7.97 -0.74 26.84
N VAL A 110 8.67 0.35 27.15
CA VAL A 110 8.46 1.66 26.52
C VAL A 110 8.74 1.61 25.02
N GLY A 111 9.82 0.96 24.59
CA GLY A 111 10.14 0.77 23.16
C GLY A 111 9.05 -0.01 22.40
N VAL A 112 8.59 -1.14 22.97
CA VAL A 112 7.48 -1.93 22.39
C VAL A 112 6.21 -1.10 22.28
N ALA A 113 5.86 -0.34 23.32
CA ALA A 113 4.63 0.45 23.34
C ALA A 113 4.64 1.54 22.24
N HIS A 114 5.76 2.25 22.08
CA HIS A 114 5.89 3.31 21.08
C HIS A 114 5.89 2.79 19.64
N GLU A 115 6.48 1.62 19.40
CA GLU A 115 6.40 0.95 18.08
C GLU A 115 4.96 0.59 17.74
N ARG A 116 4.24 -0.03 18.69
CA ARG A 116 2.84 -0.43 18.49
C ARG A 116 1.89 0.75 18.26
N MET A 117 2.18 1.89 18.87
CA MET A 117 1.43 3.13 18.67
C MET A 117 1.79 3.83 17.35
N GLY A 118 2.80 3.37 16.62
CA GLY A 118 3.27 4.01 15.40
C GLY A 118 3.93 5.37 15.65
N LEU A 119 4.45 5.62 16.86
CA LEU A 119 5.16 6.86 17.14
C LEU A 119 6.49 6.84 16.38
N SER A 120 6.70 7.84 15.52
CA SER A 120 7.94 7.93 14.77
C SER A 120 9.16 8.17 15.70
N PRO A 121 10.34 7.61 15.39
CA PRO A 121 11.53 7.78 16.21
C PRO A 121 11.93 9.25 16.42
N HIS A 122 11.74 10.12 15.41
CA HIS A 122 12.10 11.53 15.52
C HIS A 122 11.20 12.28 16.51
N LEU A 123 9.91 11.95 16.59
CA LEU A 123 8.99 12.53 17.59
C LEU A 123 9.35 12.06 18.98
N TYR A 124 9.69 10.77 19.13
CA TYR A 124 10.13 10.19 20.40
C TYR A 124 11.41 10.86 20.92
N ILE A 125 12.45 10.99 20.09
CA ILE A 125 13.71 11.66 20.47
C ILE A 125 13.48 13.15 20.72
N GLY A 126 12.65 13.81 19.89
CA GLY A 126 12.29 15.21 20.06
C GLY A 126 11.59 15.47 21.40
N ALA A 127 10.70 14.57 21.82
CA ALA A 127 10.05 14.64 23.12
C ALA A 127 11.06 14.57 24.28
N TYR A 128 12.08 13.72 24.20
CA TYR A 128 13.16 13.70 25.19
C TYR A 128 14.00 14.98 25.22
N CYS A 129 14.28 15.58 24.05
CA CYS A 129 14.94 16.88 23.98
C CYS A 129 14.13 17.94 24.74
N GLN A 130 12.83 18.04 24.43
CA GLN A 130 11.93 18.95 25.13
C GLN A 130 11.86 18.65 26.64
N TYR A 131 11.83 17.38 27.02
CA TYR A 131 11.80 16.92 28.41
C TYR A 131 13.01 17.44 29.19
N LEU A 132 14.22 17.23 28.66
CA LEU A 132 15.46 17.72 29.25
C LEU A 132 15.48 19.26 29.29
N SER A 133 15.18 19.93 28.17
CA SER A 133 15.14 21.40 28.13
C SER A 133 14.18 22.01 29.15
N SER A 134 13.03 21.36 29.39
CA SER A 134 12.04 21.80 30.37
C SER A 134 12.46 21.49 31.81
N LEU A 135 13.24 20.43 32.01
CA LEU A 135 13.72 20.01 33.34
C LEU A 135 14.90 20.85 33.82
N LEU A 136 15.74 21.35 32.90
CA LEU A 136 16.94 22.11 33.20
C LEU A 136 16.71 23.32 34.13
N PRO A 137 15.74 24.23 33.89
CA PRO A 137 15.46 25.34 34.79
C PRO A 137 15.01 24.89 36.18
N GLU A 138 14.26 23.81 36.28
CA GLU A 138 13.76 23.29 37.56
C GLU A 138 14.92 22.70 38.39
N VAL A 139 15.83 21.97 37.75
CA VAL A 139 17.05 21.46 38.41
C VAL A 139 17.97 22.61 38.81
N TRP A 140 18.09 23.65 37.97
CA TRP A 140 18.85 24.86 38.31
C TRP A 140 18.26 25.58 39.53
N ASN A 141 16.94 25.77 39.58
CA ASN A 141 16.28 26.43 40.72
C ASN A 141 16.48 25.68 42.04
N LEU A 142 16.59 24.35 41.99
CA LEU A 142 16.83 23.52 43.17
C LEU A 142 18.30 23.52 43.64
N LEU A 143 19.24 23.76 42.72
CA LEU A 143 20.67 23.56 42.96
C LEU A 143 21.53 24.80 42.61
N SER A 144 20.93 25.98 42.45
CA SER A 144 21.62 27.21 42.01
C SER A 144 22.76 27.60 42.94
N ASP A 145 22.63 27.30 44.23
CA ASP A 145 23.63 27.59 45.26
C ASP A 145 24.74 26.54 45.34
N GLN A 146 24.62 25.45 44.57
CA GLN A 146 25.54 24.30 44.55
C GLN A 146 25.95 23.96 43.10
N PRO A 147 26.73 24.82 42.42
CA PRO A 147 26.99 24.69 40.97
C PRO A 147 27.66 23.36 40.58
N GLU A 148 28.57 22.82 41.40
CA GLU A 148 29.20 21.52 41.14
C GLU A 148 28.18 20.38 41.21
N ARG A 149 27.26 20.43 42.19
CA ARG A 149 26.19 19.44 42.32
C ARG A 149 25.16 19.57 41.20
N PHE A 150 24.86 20.78 40.76
CA PHE A 150 24.03 21.03 39.58
C PHE A 150 24.64 20.36 38.34
N ILE A 151 25.93 20.60 38.06
CA ILE A 151 26.63 20.01 36.91
C ILE A 151 26.60 18.48 36.99
N ALA A 152 26.95 17.90 38.15
CA ALA A 152 26.94 16.46 38.34
C ALA A 152 25.55 15.85 38.14
N THR A 153 24.50 16.47 38.70
CA THR A 153 23.11 16.02 38.58
C THR A 153 22.63 16.11 37.13
N TRP A 154 22.95 17.21 36.44
CA TRP A 154 22.57 17.42 35.05
C TRP A 154 23.30 16.48 34.08
N GLN A 155 24.57 16.15 34.36
CA GLN A 155 25.32 15.14 33.61
C GLN A 155 24.73 13.73 33.85
N ALA A 156 24.41 13.39 35.11
CA ALA A 156 23.77 12.13 35.44
C ALA A 156 22.41 11.95 34.73
N LEU A 157 21.58 13.01 34.70
CA LEU A 157 20.31 13.02 33.98
C LEU A 157 20.50 12.77 32.48
N GLN A 158 21.44 13.46 31.85
CA GLN A 158 21.72 13.26 30.42
C GLN A 158 22.18 11.84 30.11
N LYS A 159 23.14 11.30 30.89
CA LYS A 159 23.62 9.93 30.70
C LYS A 159 22.48 8.91 30.82
N LEU A 160 21.65 9.03 31.86
CA LEU A 160 20.56 8.08 32.11
C LEU A 160 19.45 8.21 31.06
N VAL A 161 19.10 9.42 30.64
CA VAL A 161 18.12 9.63 29.57
C VAL A 161 18.62 9.08 28.24
N LEU A 162 19.89 9.27 27.89
CA LEU A 162 20.47 8.71 26.67
C LEU A 162 20.52 7.18 26.74
N PHE A 163 20.81 6.61 27.91
CA PHE A 163 20.70 5.18 28.15
C PHE A 163 19.27 4.68 27.95
N ASP A 164 18.26 5.35 28.52
CA ASP A 164 16.84 5.03 28.34
C ASP A 164 16.41 5.05 26.87
N ILE A 165 16.81 6.10 26.13
CA ILE A 165 16.54 6.23 24.69
C ILE A 165 17.17 5.06 23.94
N SER A 166 18.41 4.68 24.27
CA SER A 166 19.09 3.58 23.59
C SER A 166 18.34 2.25 23.73
N LEU A 167 17.90 1.91 24.95
CA LEU A 167 17.15 0.70 25.25
C LEU A 167 15.78 0.67 24.56
N ALA A 168 15.05 1.78 24.65
CA ALA A 168 13.76 1.92 24.00
C ALA A 168 13.89 1.83 22.47
N MET A 169 14.93 2.42 21.88
CA MET A 169 15.13 2.42 20.44
C MET A 169 15.57 1.07 19.89
N GLU A 170 16.43 0.35 20.59
CA GLU A 170 16.82 -1.01 20.21
C GLU A 170 15.59 -1.92 20.20
N THR A 171 14.73 -1.80 21.21
CA THR A 171 13.48 -2.58 21.27
C THR A 171 12.47 -2.16 20.21
N TYR A 172 12.32 -0.86 19.97
CA TYR A 172 11.46 -0.35 18.90
C TYR A 172 11.88 -0.94 17.54
N LEU A 173 13.18 -0.90 17.23
CA LEU A 173 13.71 -1.42 15.98
C LEU A 173 13.56 -2.93 15.89
N TYR A 174 13.81 -3.65 16.99
CA TYR A 174 13.60 -5.08 17.06
C TYR A 174 12.15 -5.47 16.70
N VAL A 175 11.16 -4.82 17.33
CA VAL A 175 9.74 -5.10 17.06
C VAL A 175 9.36 -4.71 15.63
N ALA A 176 9.83 -3.55 15.15
CA ALA A 176 9.57 -3.12 13.78
C ALA A 176 10.14 -4.11 12.75
N CYS A 177 11.38 -4.59 12.94
CA CYS A 177 12.00 -5.61 12.09
C CYS A 177 11.26 -6.95 12.14
N GLN A 178 10.79 -7.37 13.33
CA GLN A 178 9.98 -8.58 13.46
C GLN A 178 8.66 -8.50 12.69
N ARG A 179 7.98 -7.34 12.74
CA ARG A 179 6.75 -7.11 11.98
C ARG A 179 7.01 -7.25 10.48
N VAL A 180 8.02 -6.55 9.96
CA VAL A 180 8.40 -6.62 8.53
C VAL A 180 8.74 -8.05 8.12
N ARG A 181 9.48 -8.79 8.96
CA ARG A 181 9.83 -10.18 8.69
C ARG A 181 8.59 -11.09 8.64
N THR A 182 7.68 -10.92 9.58
CA THR A 182 6.44 -11.71 9.65
C THR A 182 5.55 -11.43 8.45
N GLU A 183 5.39 -10.16 8.06
CA GLU A 183 4.65 -9.77 6.85
C GLU A 183 5.28 -10.35 5.58
N HIS A 184 6.61 -10.32 5.47
CA HIS A 184 7.34 -10.91 4.37
C HIS A 184 7.13 -12.44 4.29
N ASP A 185 7.23 -13.15 5.42
CA ASP A 185 7.07 -14.60 5.48
C ASP A 185 5.63 -15.02 5.10
N LEU A 186 4.62 -14.27 5.56
CA LEU A 186 3.22 -14.48 5.17
C LEU A 186 2.99 -14.22 3.68
N SER A 187 3.59 -13.15 3.12
CA SER A 187 3.50 -12.84 1.70
C SER A 187 4.14 -13.94 0.84
N GLU A 188 5.30 -14.45 1.25
CA GLU A 188 5.96 -15.56 0.54
C GLU A 188 5.16 -16.86 0.63
N GLN A 189 4.54 -17.14 1.76
CA GLN A 189 3.65 -18.30 1.90
C GLN A 189 2.44 -18.18 0.96
N ALA A 190 1.75 -17.03 0.95
CA ALA A 190 0.62 -16.79 0.05
C ALA A 190 1.02 -16.91 -1.43
N ARG A 191 2.22 -16.44 -1.79
CA ARG A 191 2.77 -16.57 -3.15
C ARG A 191 3.00 -18.04 -3.54
N ARG A 192 3.54 -18.85 -2.63
CA ARG A 192 3.76 -20.29 -2.86
C ARG A 192 2.45 -21.06 -3.02
N GLU A 193 1.45 -20.75 -2.19
CA GLU A 193 0.12 -21.37 -2.26
C GLU A 193 -0.56 -21.01 -3.59
N ALA A 194 -0.52 -19.73 -4.00
CA ALA A 194 -1.05 -19.29 -5.29
C ALA A 194 -0.36 -19.97 -6.48
N GLN A 195 0.97 -20.11 -6.42
CA GLN A 195 1.73 -20.80 -7.47
C GLN A 195 1.35 -22.29 -7.54
N SER A 196 1.26 -22.98 -6.40
CA SER A 196 0.85 -24.39 -6.35
C SER A 196 -0.56 -24.59 -6.92
N HIS A 197 -1.49 -23.68 -6.58
CA HIS A 197 -2.84 -23.71 -7.09
C HIS A 197 -2.89 -23.47 -8.61
N ALA A 198 -2.11 -22.51 -9.13
CA ALA A 198 -2.00 -22.24 -10.56
C ALA A 198 -1.44 -23.46 -11.33
N GLU A 199 -0.41 -24.12 -10.81
CA GLU A 199 0.13 -25.35 -11.39
C GLU A 199 -0.90 -26.50 -11.39
N GLN A 200 -1.74 -26.59 -10.36
CA GLN A 200 -2.81 -27.58 -10.31
C GLN A 200 -3.90 -27.31 -11.35
N LEU A 201 -4.33 -26.05 -11.50
CA LEU A 201 -5.28 -25.65 -12.55
C LEU A 201 -4.71 -25.93 -13.94
N GLN A 202 -3.43 -25.66 -14.17
CA GLN A 202 -2.77 -25.97 -15.44
C GLN A 202 -2.74 -27.47 -15.71
N ARG A 203 -2.45 -28.30 -14.69
CA ARG A 203 -2.51 -29.77 -14.81
C ARG A 203 -3.92 -30.25 -15.16
N GLN A 204 -4.94 -29.72 -14.50
CA GLN A 204 -6.34 -30.05 -14.78
C GLN A 204 -6.75 -29.66 -16.21
N GLU A 205 -6.32 -28.48 -16.68
CA GLU A 205 -6.58 -28.02 -18.04
C GLU A 205 -5.92 -28.94 -19.08
N ILE A 206 -4.65 -29.32 -18.87
CA ILE A 206 -3.95 -30.28 -19.74
C ILE A 206 -4.67 -31.64 -19.76
N GLU A 207 -5.16 -32.11 -18.61
CA GLU A 207 -5.91 -33.37 -18.51
C GLU A 207 -7.24 -33.31 -19.26
N ILE A 208 -8.01 -32.22 -19.12
CA ILE A 208 -9.26 -31.97 -19.86
C ILE A 208 -9.00 -31.94 -21.37
N GLN A 209 -7.93 -31.29 -21.82
CA GLN A 209 -7.54 -31.24 -23.23
C GLN A 209 -7.17 -32.62 -23.76
N HIS A 210 -6.46 -33.42 -22.98
CA HIS A 210 -6.07 -34.78 -23.36
C HIS A 210 -7.29 -35.72 -23.46
N LEU A 211 -8.20 -35.66 -22.48
CA LEU A 211 -9.46 -36.40 -22.51
C LEU A 211 -10.35 -36.01 -23.70
N SER A 212 -10.44 -34.71 -23.99
CA SER A 212 -11.16 -34.21 -25.16
C SER A 212 -10.61 -34.82 -26.46
N THR A 213 -9.28 -34.83 -26.60
CA THR A 213 -8.59 -35.43 -27.76
C THR A 213 -8.87 -36.93 -27.90
N MET A 214 -8.83 -37.69 -26.79
CA MET A 214 -9.08 -39.15 -26.80
C MET A 214 -10.52 -39.51 -27.16
N LEU A 215 -11.49 -38.73 -26.70
CA LEU A 215 -12.92 -38.98 -26.97
C LEU A 215 -13.34 -38.60 -28.41
N GLY A 216 -12.42 -38.10 -29.23
CA GLY A 216 -12.75 -37.54 -30.55
C GLY A 216 -13.70 -36.35 -30.46
N LEU A 217 -13.90 -35.80 -29.25
CA LEU A 217 -14.60 -34.56 -29.02
C LEU A 217 -13.63 -33.47 -29.48
N PRO A 218 -13.93 -32.77 -30.57
CA PRO A 218 -13.05 -31.69 -30.97
C PRO A 218 -13.02 -30.68 -29.83
N SER A 219 -11.82 -30.26 -29.42
CA SER A 219 -11.61 -29.19 -28.45
C SER A 219 -12.65 -28.10 -28.67
N THR A 220 -13.12 -27.52 -27.59
CA THR A 220 -14.18 -26.49 -27.42
C THR A 220 -14.20 -25.32 -28.42
N THR A 221 -13.31 -25.30 -29.40
CA THR A 221 -13.27 -24.54 -30.65
C THR A 221 -14.36 -24.92 -31.69
N ARG A 222 -15.00 -26.10 -31.65
CA ARG A 222 -15.91 -26.56 -32.75
C ARG A 222 -17.42 -26.36 -32.55
N THR A 223 -17.88 -25.76 -31.45
CA THR A 223 -19.32 -25.48 -31.27
C THR A 223 -19.83 -24.43 -32.25
N ALA A 224 -18.96 -23.54 -32.75
CA ALA A 224 -19.31 -22.54 -33.76
C ALA A 224 -19.63 -23.17 -35.13
N HIS A 225 -18.96 -24.28 -35.50
CA HIS A 225 -19.18 -24.93 -36.79
C HIS A 225 -20.49 -25.74 -36.83
N LEU A 226 -21.04 -26.11 -35.67
CA LEU A 226 -22.31 -26.81 -35.54
C LEU A 226 -23.53 -25.90 -35.71
N ILE A 227 -23.37 -24.58 -35.70
CA ILE A 227 -24.48 -23.60 -35.88
C ILE A 227 -24.53 -23.07 -37.33
N GLY A 228 -23.64 -23.52 -38.23
CA GLY A 228 -23.72 -23.18 -39.66
C GLY A 228 -23.41 -21.71 -39.99
N ILE A 229 -22.86 -20.94 -39.05
CA ILE A 229 -22.39 -19.58 -39.28
C ILE A 229 -20.91 -19.68 -39.70
N LYS A 230 -20.63 -19.59 -41.00
CA LYS A 230 -19.26 -19.42 -41.51
C LYS A 230 -18.71 -18.07 -41.01
N SER A 231 -17.41 -18.00 -40.70
CA SER A 231 -16.74 -16.71 -40.47
C SER A 231 -16.96 -15.80 -41.68
N LEU A 232 -17.07 -14.49 -41.46
CA LEU A 232 -17.26 -13.52 -42.54
C LEU A 232 -16.14 -13.63 -43.59
N HIS A 233 -14.93 -13.97 -43.14
CA HIS A 233 -13.77 -14.26 -43.99
C HIS A 233 -14.03 -15.41 -44.98
N ASP A 234 -14.65 -16.51 -44.52
CA ASP A 234 -14.88 -17.71 -45.34
C ASP A 234 -16.20 -17.66 -46.13
N GLY A 235 -17.14 -16.83 -45.68
CA GLY A 235 -18.46 -16.68 -46.30
C GLY A 235 -18.50 -15.60 -47.39
N HIS A 236 -17.85 -14.46 -47.17
CA HIS A 236 -17.91 -13.29 -48.04
C HIS A 236 -16.57 -12.51 -48.03
N PRO A 237 -15.52 -13.04 -48.70
CA PRO A 237 -14.17 -12.46 -48.67
C PRO A 237 -14.12 -11.02 -49.19
N GLU A 238 -14.91 -10.66 -50.19
CA GLU A 238 -14.98 -9.28 -50.71
C GLU A 238 -15.46 -8.26 -49.66
N ILE A 239 -16.41 -8.67 -48.81
CA ILE A 239 -16.91 -7.84 -47.70
C ILE A 239 -15.85 -7.74 -46.61
N PHE A 240 -15.16 -8.85 -46.32
CA PHE A 240 -14.08 -8.88 -45.34
C PHE A 240 -12.90 -7.96 -45.74
N ASP A 241 -12.52 -7.95 -47.02
CA ASP A 241 -11.48 -7.06 -47.54
C ASP A 241 -11.90 -5.59 -47.45
N THR A 242 -13.17 -5.29 -47.75
CA THR A 242 -13.74 -3.94 -47.63
C THR A 242 -13.73 -3.45 -46.17
N LEU A 243 -14.12 -4.31 -45.23
CA LEU A 243 -14.07 -4.02 -43.80
C LEU A 243 -12.63 -3.82 -43.32
N SER A 244 -11.70 -4.63 -43.81
CA SER A 244 -10.28 -4.53 -43.46
C SER A 244 -9.68 -3.20 -43.95
N ALA A 245 -9.97 -2.80 -45.19
CA ALA A 245 -9.54 -1.51 -45.72
C ALA A 245 -10.14 -0.33 -44.94
N ARG A 246 -11.42 -0.42 -44.55
CA ARG A 246 -12.06 0.61 -43.72
C ARG A 246 -11.46 0.67 -42.32
N TYR A 247 -11.21 -0.47 -41.68
CA TYR A 247 -10.58 -0.54 -40.36
C TYR A 247 -9.15 0.04 -40.39
N GLU A 248 -8.40 -0.24 -41.46
CA GLU A 248 -7.06 0.32 -41.68
C GLU A 248 -7.07 1.86 -41.72
N GLN A 249 -8.01 2.47 -42.45
CA GLN A 249 -8.18 3.93 -42.48
C GLN A 249 -8.50 4.52 -41.10
N LEU A 250 -9.34 3.84 -40.32
CA LEU A 250 -9.71 4.31 -38.98
C LEU A 250 -8.55 4.20 -38.00
N LEU A 251 -7.72 3.17 -38.14
CA LEU A 251 -6.52 2.99 -37.33
C LEU A 251 -5.48 4.07 -37.63
N ASP A 252 -5.27 4.38 -38.91
CA ASP A 252 -4.39 5.49 -39.32
C ASP A 252 -4.90 6.82 -38.77
N LEU A 253 -6.21 7.07 -38.84
CA LEU A 253 -6.84 8.28 -38.30
C LEU A 253 -6.70 8.38 -36.77
N ALA A 254 -6.86 7.27 -36.04
CA ALA A 254 -6.69 7.23 -34.58
C ALA A 254 -5.25 7.59 -34.19
N VAL A 255 -4.27 6.97 -34.86
CA VAL A 255 -2.85 7.24 -34.65
C VAL A 255 -2.50 8.70 -34.99
N ASP A 256 -3.02 9.25 -36.09
CA ASP A 256 -2.79 10.65 -36.48
C ASP A 256 -3.41 11.64 -35.50
N THR A 257 -4.59 11.31 -34.94
CA THR A 257 -5.27 12.14 -33.92
C THR A 257 -4.40 12.27 -32.68
N VAL A 258 -3.79 11.18 -32.20
CA VAL A 258 -2.86 11.19 -31.06
C VAL A 258 -1.56 11.93 -31.40
N LYS A 259 -1.02 11.71 -32.60
CA LYS A 259 0.26 12.28 -33.05
C LYS A 259 0.21 13.79 -33.28
N TYR A 260 -0.89 14.29 -33.86
CA TYR A 260 -1.02 15.70 -34.26
C TYR A 260 -2.01 16.50 -33.39
N LYS A 261 -2.63 15.87 -32.38
CA LYS A 261 -3.61 16.48 -31.46
C LYS A 261 -4.75 17.22 -32.19
N THR A 262 -5.22 16.65 -33.29
CA THR A 262 -6.31 17.19 -34.11
C THR A 262 -7.67 16.84 -33.50
N GLU A 263 -8.67 17.72 -33.61
CA GLU A 263 -10.06 17.35 -33.33
C GLU A 263 -10.56 16.41 -34.44
N SER A 264 -10.74 15.13 -34.11
CA SER A 264 -11.13 14.08 -35.07
C SER A 264 -12.56 13.58 -34.80
N LYS A 265 -13.29 13.23 -35.87
CA LYS A 265 -14.64 12.63 -35.80
C LYS A 265 -14.60 11.12 -35.51
N LEU A 266 -13.50 10.62 -34.96
CA LEU A 266 -13.21 9.19 -34.77
C LEU A 266 -14.37 8.43 -34.11
N ASP A 267 -14.97 8.97 -33.04
CA ASP A 267 -16.11 8.33 -32.36
C ASP A 267 -17.31 8.07 -33.29
N THR A 268 -17.64 9.05 -34.14
CA THR A 268 -18.74 8.94 -35.09
C THR A 268 -18.44 7.87 -36.15
N ASP A 269 -17.19 7.83 -36.61
CA ASP A 269 -16.74 6.86 -37.60
C ASP A 269 -16.64 5.42 -37.05
N LEU A 270 -16.17 5.25 -35.82
CA LEU A 270 -16.15 3.95 -35.12
C LEU A 270 -17.56 3.41 -34.89
N ARG A 271 -18.50 4.29 -34.53
CA ARG A 271 -19.92 3.92 -34.38
C ARG A 271 -20.54 3.52 -35.72
N ALA A 272 -20.23 4.24 -36.81
CA ALA A 272 -20.68 3.88 -38.15
C ALA A 272 -20.12 2.51 -38.60
N PHE A 273 -18.85 2.24 -38.30
CA PHE A 273 -18.21 0.95 -38.58
C PHE A 273 -18.85 -0.20 -37.79
N ALA A 274 -19.09 0.00 -36.49
CA ALA A 274 -19.79 -0.97 -35.65
C ALA A 274 -21.22 -1.25 -36.13
N ASN A 275 -21.95 -0.23 -36.58
CA ASN A 275 -23.27 -0.40 -37.17
C ASN A 275 -23.21 -1.23 -38.46
N HIS A 276 -22.21 -1.01 -39.30
CA HIS A 276 -22.02 -1.77 -40.53
C HIS A 276 -21.73 -3.25 -40.23
N LEU A 277 -20.85 -3.53 -39.26
CA LEU A 277 -20.62 -4.89 -38.75
C LEU A 277 -21.92 -5.52 -38.21
N GLY A 278 -22.72 -4.77 -37.46
CA GLY A 278 -24.00 -5.22 -36.94
C GLY A 278 -25.02 -5.57 -38.04
N ILE A 279 -25.12 -4.76 -39.10
CA ILE A 279 -25.98 -5.03 -40.26
C ILE A 279 -25.57 -6.33 -40.95
N LEU A 280 -24.25 -6.57 -41.06
CA LEU A 280 -23.68 -7.79 -41.63
C LEU A 280 -23.78 -9.00 -40.69
N LYS A 281 -24.35 -8.82 -39.48
CA LYS A 281 -24.41 -9.83 -38.41
C LYS A 281 -23.03 -10.39 -38.05
N ALA A 282 -21.99 -9.57 -38.18
CA ALA A 282 -20.63 -9.94 -37.86
C ALA A 282 -20.48 -10.17 -36.35
N SER A 283 -19.82 -11.25 -36.00
CA SER A 283 -19.52 -11.58 -34.62
C SER A 283 -18.34 -10.75 -34.09
N PRO A 284 -18.17 -10.64 -32.76
CA PRO A 284 -16.95 -10.11 -32.16
C PRO A 284 -15.66 -10.74 -32.71
N ARG A 285 -15.73 -12.00 -33.13
CA ARG A 285 -14.60 -12.72 -33.72
C ARG A 285 -14.21 -12.14 -35.08
N ASP A 286 -15.16 -11.79 -35.92
CA ASP A 286 -14.88 -11.21 -37.25
C ASP A 286 -14.14 -9.87 -37.12
N LEU A 287 -14.49 -9.06 -36.11
CA LEU A 287 -13.75 -7.83 -35.77
C LEU A 287 -12.31 -8.11 -35.34
N VAL A 288 -12.08 -9.12 -34.51
CA VAL A 288 -10.73 -9.51 -34.04
C VAL A 288 -9.88 -10.05 -35.20
N GLU A 289 -10.50 -10.77 -36.14
CA GLU A 289 -9.84 -11.26 -37.36
C GLU A 289 -9.41 -10.09 -38.25
N VAL A 290 -10.30 -9.11 -38.50
CA VAL A 290 -9.98 -7.86 -39.23
C VAL A 290 -8.85 -7.08 -38.55
N HIS A 291 -8.95 -6.87 -37.23
CA HIS A 291 -7.93 -6.17 -36.44
C HIS A 291 -6.56 -6.84 -36.57
N SER A 292 -6.50 -8.17 -36.40
CA SER A 292 -5.25 -8.93 -36.42
C SER A 292 -4.58 -8.86 -37.80
N LEU A 293 -5.36 -8.93 -38.88
CA LEU A 293 -4.85 -8.84 -40.25
C LEU A 293 -4.25 -7.46 -40.53
N VAL A 294 -5.00 -6.39 -40.24
CA VAL A 294 -4.57 -5.01 -40.48
C VAL A 294 -3.35 -4.67 -39.63
N LEU A 295 -3.33 -5.07 -38.37
CA LEU A 295 -2.21 -4.81 -37.46
C LEU A 295 -0.93 -5.51 -37.94
N LYS A 296 -1.02 -6.76 -38.39
CA LYS A 296 0.13 -7.48 -38.98
C LYS A 296 0.66 -6.79 -40.23
N LYS A 297 -0.23 -6.25 -41.07
CA LYS A 297 0.14 -5.47 -42.26
C LYS A 297 0.87 -4.17 -41.88
N LYS A 298 0.37 -3.42 -40.90
CA LYS A 298 1.00 -2.18 -40.43
C LYS A 298 2.34 -2.41 -39.73
N LEU A 299 2.46 -3.46 -38.93
CA LEU A 299 3.71 -3.83 -38.25
C LEU A 299 4.79 -4.33 -39.22
N ALA A 300 4.42 -4.81 -40.40
CA ALA A 300 5.35 -5.20 -41.45
C ALA A 300 5.88 -3.99 -42.26
N ASP A 301 5.24 -2.84 -42.15
CA ASP A 301 5.68 -1.59 -42.79
C ASP A 301 6.68 -0.86 -41.88
N SER A 302 7.95 -0.78 -42.33
CA SER A 302 9.10 -0.24 -41.59
C SER A 302 9.00 1.24 -41.20
N SER A 303 7.97 1.94 -41.68
CA SER A 303 7.73 3.37 -41.43
C SER A 303 6.80 3.66 -40.23
N SER A 304 6.20 2.61 -39.63
CA SER A 304 5.21 2.75 -38.55
C SER A 304 5.86 2.80 -37.16
N LEU A 305 5.21 3.51 -36.21
CA LEU A 305 5.54 3.48 -34.77
C LEU A 305 4.85 2.26 -34.14
N PRO A 306 5.51 1.10 -33.94
CA PRO A 306 4.80 -0.16 -33.69
C PRO A 306 3.99 -0.17 -32.40
N GLN A 307 4.48 0.51 -31.36
CA GLN A 307 3.81 0.62 -30.06
C GLN A 307 2.50 1.42 -30.14
N LEU A 308 2.48 2.52 -30.89
CA LEU A 308 1.31 3.38 -30.98
C LEU A 308 0.15 2.71 -31.75
N TYR A 309 0.45 1.97 -32.82
CA TYR A 309 -0.54 1.17 -33.54
C TYR A 309 -1.10 0.01 -32.68
N LEU A 310 -0.28 -0.59 -31.82
CA LEU A 310 -0.72 -1.64 -30.89
C LEU A 310 -1.67 -1.09 -29.81
N GLU A 311 -1.37 0.08 -29.25
CA GLU A 311 -2.19 0.71 -28.21
C GLU A 311 -3.52 1.22 -28.77
N GLU A 312 -3.49 2.04 -29.82
CA GLU A 312 -4.70 2.59 -30.44
C GLU A 312 -5.57 1.49 -31.06
N GLY A 313 -4.94 0.49 -31.68
CA GLY A 313 -5.66 -0.66 -32.23
C GLY A 313 -6.45 -1.43 -31.18
N ARG A 314 -5.94 -1.56 -29.94
CA ARG A 314 -6.66 -2.23 -28.85
C ARG A 314 -7.85 -1.40 -28.36
N LEU A 315 -7.66 -0.09 -28.18
CA LEU A 315 -8.72 0.82 -27.74
C LEU A 315 -9.89 0.84 -28.73
N MET A 316 -9.60 0.93 -30.03
CA MET A 316 -10.61 0.87 -31.08
C MET A 316 -11.44 -0.42 -31.04
N VAL A 317 -10.82 -1.58 -30.83
CA VAL A 317 -11.54 -2.86 -30.73
C VAL A 317 -12.53 -2.82 -29.57
N PHE A 318 -12.13 -2.33 -28.39
CA PHE A 318 -13.03 -2.24 -27.24
C PHE A 318 -14.21 -1.29 -27.50
N GLU A 319 -13.96 -0.13 -28.12
CA GLU A 319 -15.01 0.83 -28.45
C GLU A 319 -16.00 0.26 -29.48
N ILE A 320 -15.50 -0.35 -30.56
CA ILE A 320 -16.35 -0.99 -31.59
C ILE A 320 -17.17 -2.12 -30.97
N LEU A 321 -16.60 -2.94 -30.08
CA LEU A 321 -17.34 -3.99 -29.37
C LEU A 321 -18.46 -3.41 -28.49
N GLY A 322 -18.21 -2.29 -27.80
CA GLY A 322 -19.23 -1.57 -27.05
C GLY A 322 -20.39 -1.13 -27.94
N TYR A 323 -20.09 -0.52 -29.09
CA TYR A 323 -21.09 -0.10 -30.06
C TYR A 323 -21.84 -1.27 -30.70
N LEU A 324 -21.14 -2.33 -31.06
CA LEU A 324 -21.73 -3.55 -31.65
C LEU A 324 -22.66 -4.25 -30.65
N THR A 325 -22.27 -4.28 -29.36
CA THR A 325 -23.11 -4.80 -28.28
C THR A 325 -24.39 -3.97 -28.14
N SER A 326 -24.28 -2.65 -28.19
CA SER A 326 -25.43 -1.74 -28.17
C SER A 326 -26.36 -1.95 -29.38
N PHE A 327 -25.78 -2.13 -30.58
CA PHE A 327 -26.53 -2.42 -31.80
C PHE A 327 -27.35 -3.71 -31.67
N TYR A 328 -26.73 -4.81 -31.24
CA TYR A 328 -27.43 -6.09 -31.07
C TYR A 328 -28.48 -6.04 -29.96
N ARG A 329 -28.19 -5.34 -28.86
CA ARG A 329 -29.16 -5.12 -27.78
C ARG A 329 -30.41 -4.41 -28.30
N ASN A 330 -30.25 -3.36 -29.10
CA ASN A 330 -31.37 -2.60 -29.68
C ASN A 330 -32.12 -3.37 -30.78
N TYR A 331 -31.44 -4.26 -31.50
CA TYR A 331 -32.05 -5.08 -32.54
C TYR A 331 -32.93 -6.20 -31.97
N TYR A 332 -32.50 -6.86 -30.89
CA TYR A 332 -33.22 -8.01 -30.32
C TYR A 332 -34.18 -7.69 -29.16
N LEU A 333 -34.05 -6.53 -28.50
CA LEU A 333 -34.88 -6.17 -27.32
C LEU A 333 -35.91 -5.07 -27.58
N ARG A 334 -36.19 -4.68 -28.83
CA ARG A 334 -37.28 -3.74 -29.13
C ARG A 334 -38.64 -4.42 -28.85
N PRO A 335 -39.50 -3.87 -27.97
CA PRO A 335 -40.85 -4.38 -27.75
C PRO A 335 -41.67 -4.32 -29.04
N ARG A 336 -42.51 -5.33 -29.25
CA ARG A 336 -43.38 -5.52 -30.43
C ARG A 336 -44.57 -4.54 -30.50
N GLU A 337 -44.41 -3.31 -30.02
CA GLU A 337 -45.48 -2.28 -30.01
C GLU A 337 -45.26 -1.14 -31.03
N ALA A 338 -44.16 -1.12 -31.77
CA ALA A 338 -43.94 -0.15 -32.86
C ALA A 338 -44.01 -0.80 -34.26
N ALA A 339 -44.88 -1.80 -34.45
CA ALA A 339 -45.17 -2.42 -35.74
C ALA A 339 -46.31 -1.72 -36.52
N GLY A 340 -46.69 -0.50 -36.13
CA GLY A 340 -47.60 0.36 -36.86
C GLY A 340 -46.98 1.74 -37.02
N ASN A 341 -46.70 2.14 -38.27
CA ASN A 341 -46.04 3.39 -38.65
C ASN A 341 -44.57 3.53 -38.26
N ASP A 342 -43.69 2.87 -39.00
CA ASP A 342 -42.71 3.68 -39.73
C ASP A 342 -42.35 3.00 -41.06
N LYS A 343 -42.41 3.79 -42.13
CA LYS A 343 -42.11 3.32 -43.48
C LYS A 343 -40.64 2.95 -43.56
N LEU A 344 -40.34 1.94 -44.38
CA LEU A 344 -39.01 1.82 -44.98
C LEU A 344 -38.61 3.19 -45.55
N ALA A 345 -37.72 3.90 -44.88
CA ALA A 345 -36.92 4.93 -45.50
C ALA A 345 -35.88 4.19 -46.36
N ALA A 346 -36.26 3.97 -47.62
CA ALA A 346 -35.34 3.63 -48.68
C ALA A 346 -34.21 4.66 -48.68
N TYR A 347 -32.97 4.20 -48.47
CA TYR A 347 -31.81 4.95 -48.94
C TYR A 347 -31.74 4.78 -50.46
N PRO A 348 -31.67 5.86 -51.24
CA PRO A 348 -31.53 5.74 -52.68
C PRO A 348 -30.11 5.24 -52.98
N VAL A 349 -30.05 4.16 -53.77
CA VAL A 349 -28.88 3.85 -54.59
C VAL A 349 -28.79 4.99 -55.62
N ASN A 350 -27.78 5.84 -55.50
CA ASN A 350 -27.46 6.79 -56.54
C ASN A 350 -26.49 6.07 -57.51
N GLU A 351 -27.05 5.59 -58.62
CA GLU A 351 -26.30 5.32 -59.84
C GLU A 351 -26.00 6.67 -60.51
N ALA A 352 -24.71 7.00 -60.63
CA ALA A 352 -24.11 7.81 -61.69
C ALA A 352 -22.61 7.54 -61.75
#